data_AF-A0A285D554-F1
#
_entry.id   AF-A0A285D554-F1
#
_cell.length_a   1.000
_cell.length_b   1.000
_cell.length_c   1.000
_cell.angle_alpha   90.00
_cell.angle_beta   90.00
_cell.angle_gamma   90.00
#
_symmetry.space_group_name_H-M   'P 1'
#
loop_
_entity.id
_entity.type
_entity.pdbx_description
1 polymer ?
#
loop_
_entity_poly.entity_id
_entity_poly.type
_entity_poly.pdbx_seq_one_letter_code
_entity_poly.pdbx_strand_id
1 'polypeptide(L)' 'MLNKQGFDLLAGDYDRTVQLSEDSDSYPFAGYKQILNAVFNEVM' A
#
# COMPACT_ATOMS: atom_id res chain seq x y z
N MET A 1 3.57 21.93 -5.36
CA MET A 1 2.42 21.02 -5.52
C MET A 1 2.68 20.19 -6.77
N LEU A 2 2.66 18.87 -6.71
CA LEU A 2 2.86 18.05 -7.91
C LEU A 2 1.69 18.27 -8.87
N ASN A 3 1.98 18.32 -10.17
CA ASN A 3 0.92 18.23 -11.17
C ASN A 3 0.33 16.79 -11.15
N LYS A 4 -0.81 16.59 -11.81
CA LYS A 4 -1.49 15.30 -11.83
C LYS A 4 -0.56 14.14 -12.21
N GLN A 5 0.25 14.32 -13.26
CA GLN A 5 1.21 13.30 -13.71
C GLN A 5 2.27 12.99 -12.66
N GLY A 6 2.81 14.00 -11.98
CA GLY A 6 3.78 13.82 -10.90
C GLY A 6 3.18 13.09 -9.70
N PHE A 7 1.91 13.33 -9.39
CA PHE A 7 1.19 12.59 -8.36
C PHE A 7 0.96 11.13 -8.76
N ASP A 8 0.49 10.88 -9.99
CA ASP A 8 0.24 9.52 -10.49
C ASP A 8 1.52 8.67 -10.49
N LEU A 9 2.65 9.26 -10.88
CA LEU A 9 3.97 8.60 -10.83
C LEU A 9 4.39 8.28 -9.38
N LEU A 10 4.26 9.26 -8.48
CA LEU A 10 4.60 9.07 -7.06
C LEU A 10 3.73 8.00 -6.41
N ALA A 11 2.43 7.99 -6.70
CA ALA A 11 1.49 7.00 -6.18
C ALA A 11 1.89 5.58 -6.64
N GLY A 12 2.22 5.40 -7.92
CA GLY A 12 2.65 4.11 -8.45
C GLY A 12 3.95 3.61 -7.82
N ASP A 13 4.93 4.49 -7.61
CA ASP A 13 6.17 4.10 -6.94
C ASP A 13 5.94 3.82 -5.44
N TYR A 14 5.06 4.58 -4.77
CA TYR A 14 4.68 4.33 -3.39
C TYR A 14 4.02 2.96 -3.23
N ASP A 15 3.02 2.63 -4.06
CA ASP A 15 2.35 1.33 -4.07
C ASP A 15 3.36 0.17 -4.23
N ARG A 16 4.35 0.34 -5.12
CA ARG A 16 5.44 -0.63 -5.26
C ARG A 16 6.24 -0.79 -3.98
N THR A 17 6.60 0.30 -3.29
CA THR A 17 7.38 0.21 -2.05
C THR A 17 6.62 -0.43 -0.89
N VAL A 18 5.31 -0.18 -0.80
CA VAL A 18 4.42 -0.86 0.16
C VAL A 18 4.40 -2.36 -0.11
N GLN A 19 4.21 -2.74 -1.38
CA GLN A 19 4.18 -4.14 -1.81
C GLN A 19 5.47 -4.87 -1.44
N LEU A 20 6.63 -4.28 -1.75
CA LEU A 20 7.93 -4.86 -1.43
C LEU A 20 8.14 -5.03 0.07
N SER A 21 7.71 -4.04 0.88
CA SER A 21 7.85 -4.10 2.33
C SER A 21 6.96 -5.17 2.95
N GLU A 22 5.75 -5.37 2.43
CA GLU A 22 4.87 -6.45 2.86
C GLU A 22 5.44 -7.83 2.47
N ASP A 23 5.92 -7.99 1.23
CA ASP A 23 6.48 -9.24 0.74
C ASP A 23 7.76 -9.64 1.50
N SER A 24 8.51 -8.66 2.03
CA SER A 24 9.68 -8.87 2.88
C SER A 24 9.36 -8.91 4.38
N ASP A 25 8.08 -9.01 4.77
CA ASP A 25 7.61 -9.02 6.16
C ASP A 25 8.21 -7.88 7.01
N SER A 26 8.32 -6.70 6.40
CA SER A 26 9.03 -5.55 6.94
C SER A 26 8.09 -4.47 7.41
N TYR A 27 8.31 -3.98 8.63
CA TYR A 27 7.55 -2.86 9.17
C TYR A 27 7.82 -1.57 8.37
N PRO A 28 6.79 -0.72 8.15
CA PRO A 28 5.48 -0.76 8.81
C PRO A 28 4.39 -1.57 8.07
N PHE A 29 4.71 -2.24 6.96
CA PHE A 29 3.70 -2.86 6.09
C PHE A 29 3.59 -4.39 6.21
N ALA A 30 4.37 -5.01 7.09
CA ALA A 30 4.19 -6.41 7.50
C ALA A 30 2.73 -6.67 7.93
N GLY A 31 2.06 -7.63 7.29
CA GLY A 31 0.67 -8.00 7.57
C GLY A 31 -0.39 -6.99 7.08
N TYR A 32 -0.02 -5.98 6.27
CA TYR A 32 -0.92 -4.90 5.87
C TYR A 32 -2.17 -5.39 5.11
N LYS A 33 -2.03 -6.26 4.09
CA LYS A 33 -3.21 -6.81 3.38
C LYS A 33 -4.07 -7.70 4.26
N GLN A 34 -3.48 -8.41 5.23
CA GLN A 34 -4.25 -9.28 6.11
C GLN A 34 -5.25 -8.47 6.93
N ILE A 35 -4.82 -7.34 7.50
CA ILE A 35 -5.69 -6.43 8.24
C ILE A 35 -6.71 -5.78 7.30
N LEU A 36 -6.30 -5.31 6.12
CA LEU A 36 -7.24 -4.72 5.15
C LEU A 36 -8.33 -5.71 4.73
N ASN A 37 -7.97 -6.96 4.45
CA ASN A 37 -8.93 -8.01 4.11
C ASN A 37 -9.86 -8.32 5.28
N ALA A 38 -9.35 -8.33 6.52
CA ALA A 38 -10.19 -8.53 7.70
C ALA A 38 -11.23 -7.40 7.85
N VAL A 39 -10.82 -6.14 7.68
CA VAL A 39 -11.74 -4.99 7.72
C VAL A 39 -12.75 -5.06 6.57
N PHE A 40 -12.31 -5.39 5.36
CA PHE A 40 -13.20 -5.51 4.20
C PHE A 40 -14.27 -6.58 4.42
N ASN A 41 -13.89 -7.75 4.93
CA ASN A 41 -14.83 -8.83 5.21
C ASN A 41 -15.81 -8.52 6.36
N GLU A 42 -15.40 -7.68 7.32
CA GLU A 42 -16.27 -7.26 8.42
C GLU A 42 -17.33 -6.23 7.97
N VAL A 43 -16.98 -5.37 6.99
CA VAL A 43 -17.85 -4.30 6.51
C VAL A 43 -18.80 -4.77 5.39
N MET A 44 -18.43 -5.82 4.66
CA MET A 44 -19.19 -6.40 3.53
C MET A 44 -20.37 -7.28 3.97
#